data_AF-A0A529HQ98-F1
#
_entry.id   AF-A0A529HQ98-F1
#
_cell.length_a   1.000
_cell.length_b   1.000
_cell.length_c   1.000
_cell.angle_alpha   90.00
_cell.angle_beta   90.00
_cell.angle_gamma   90.00
#
_symmetry.space_group_name_H-M   'P 1'
#
loop_
_entity.id
_entity.type
_entity.pdbx_description
1 polymer ?
#
loop_
_entity_poly.entity_id
_entity_poly.type
_entity_poly.pdbx_seq_one_letter_code
_entity_poly.pdbx_strand_id
1 'polypeptide(L)'
;EQGPIHTDAGLSISVPHDLSALDQADIVIIPSWKELDAPLAAPLKHALERAHKRGALIVGLCLGTFAIAAAGLLAGRKATTHWAYTDQLQTLHPDIAV
;
A
#
# COMPACT_ATOMS: atom_id res chain seq x y z
N GLU A 1 -6.77 -4.69 10.90
CA GLU A 1 -7.21 -4.54 12.30
C GLU A 1 -8.68 -4.07 12.29
N GLN A 2 -9.44 -4.29 13.37
CA GLN A 2 -10.81 -3.77 13.51
C GLN A 2 -10.83 -2.64 14.54
N GLY A 3 -11.72 -1.66 14.37
CA GLY A 3 -11.87 -0.53 15.28
C GLY A 3 -10.98 0.67 14.91
N PRO A 4 -10.89 1.68 15.80
CA PRO A 4 -10.07 2.86 15.57
C PRO A 4 -8.60 2.51 15.32
N ILE A 5 -8.00 3.15 14.32
CA ILE A 5 -6.57 3.02 14.04
C ILE A 5 -5.82 4.10 14.82
N HIS A 6 -4.91 3.68 15.68
CA HIS A 6 -4.03 4.59 16.41
C HIS A 6 -2.77 4.88 15.60
N THR A 7 -2.41 6.16 15.51
CA THR A 7 -1.19 6.61 14.83
C THR A 7 -0.10 6.96 15.84
N ASP A 8 1.16 6.93 15.41
CA ASP A 8 2.29 7.32 16.23
C ASP A 8 2.30 8.83 16.58
N ALA A 9 1.45 9.62 15.92
CA ALA A 9 1.23 11.04 16.21
C ALA A 9 0.22 11.26 17.35
N GLY A 10 -0.26 10.20 18.01
CA GLY A 10 -1.24 10.29 19.10
C GLY A 10 -2.68 10.55 18.62
N LEU A 11 -2.96 10.37 17.33
CA LEU A 11 -4.29 10.51 16.75
C LEU A 11 -4.98 9.16 16.65
N SER A 12 -6.31 9.16 16.76
CA SER A 12 -7.14 8.00 16.49
C SER A 12 -8.02 8.25 15.28
N ILE A 13 -7.97 7.36 14.30
CA ILE A 13 -8.72 7.44 13.05
C ILE A 13 -9.89 6.46 13.14
N SER A 14 -11.10 6.98 13.00
CA SER A 14 -12.30 6.14 12.84
C SER A 14 -12.36 5.62 11.40
N VAL A 15 -12.45 4.30 11.24
CA VAL A 15 -12.51 3.63 9.93
C VAL A 15 -13.85 2.88 9.84
N PRO A 16 -14.93 3.56 9.39
CA PRO A 16 -16.27 2.97 9.32
C PRO A 16 -16.48 2.05 8.12
N HIS A 17 -15.54 2.05 7.17
CA HIS A 17 -15.62 1.26 5.95
C HIS A 17 -14.59 0.13 5.95
N ASP A 18 -14.98 -1.02 5.39
CA ASP A 18 -14.05 -2.12 5.14
C ASP A 18 -13.40 -2.01 3.75
N LEU A 19 -12.70 -3.07 3.35
CA LEU A 19 -12.01 -3.11 2.05
C LEU A 19 -12.97 -3.08 0.83
N SER A 20 -14.27 -3.30 1.01
CA SER A 20 -15.23 -3.18 -0.10
C SER A 20 -15.33 -1.74 -0.63
N ALA A 21 -14.95 -0.74 0.16
CA ALA A 21 -14.87 0.65 -0.29
C ALA A 21 -13.90 0.84 -1.47
N LEU A 22 -12.85 0.01 -1.56
CA LEU A 22 -11.92 0.04 -2.68
C LEU A 22 -12.58 -0.39 -4.00
N ASP A 23 -13.74 -1.06 -3.97
CA ASP A 23 -14.44 -1.48 -5.18
C ASP A 23 -15.13 -0.33 -5.92
N GLN A 24 -15.28 0.84 -5.28
CA GLN A 24 -15.87 2.06 -5.87
C GLN A 24 -14.92 3.25 -5.94
N ALA A 25 -13.75 3.17 -5.29
CA ALA A 25 -12.78 4.26 -5.29
C ALA A 25 -12.12 4.47 -6.66
N ASP A 26 -12.05 5.73 -7.10
CA ASP A 26 -11.26 6.15 -8.27
C ASP A 26 -9.77 6.27 -7.95
N ILE A 27 -9.45 6.63 -6.70
CA ILE A 27 -8.09 6.79 -6.19
C ILE A 27 -7.99 6.05 -4.85
N VAL A 28 -7.00 5.18 -4.72
CA VAL A 28 -6.66 4.47 -3.49
C VAL A 28 -5.29 4.94 -3.03
N ILE A 29 -5.23 5.60 -1.87
CA ILE A 29 -3.99 6.11 -1.28
C ILE A 29 -3.62 5.24 -0.08
N ILE A 30 -2.41 4.70 -0.08
CA ILE A 30 -1.81 4.00 1.05
C ILE A 30 -0.81 4.97 1.68
N PRO A 31 -1.14 5.59 2.84
CA PRO A 31 -0.38 6.71 3.37
C PRO A 31 0.94 6.30 4.04
N SER A 32 1.03 5.05 4.49
CA SER A 32 2.21 4.46 5.14
C SER A 32 2.05 2.94 5.20
N TRP A 33 3.10 2.24 5.64
CA TRP A 33 3.10 0.79 5.86
C TRP A 33 4.00 0.43 7.04
N LYS A 34 3.59 -0.55 7.86
CA LYS A 34 4.32 -0.95 9.08
C LYS A 34 5.30 -2.08 8.79
N GLU A 35 4.80 -3.17 8.22
CA GLU A 35 5.56 -4.40 8.02
C GLU A 35 6.14 -4.44 6.60
N LEU A 36 7.38 -3.98 6.45
CA LEU A 36 7.99 -3.76 5.11
C LEU A 36 8.33 -5.05 4.36
N ASP A 37 8.63 -6.14 5.08
CA ASP A 37 9.02 -7.45 4.52
C ASP A 37 7.94 -8.53 4.72
N ALA A 38 6.84 -8.20 5.39
CA ALA A 38 5.78 -9.18 5.61
C ALA A 38 4.90 -9.33 4.35
N PRO A 39 4.42 -10.55 4.06
CA PRO A 39 3.48 -10.75 2.97
C PRO A 39 2.19 -9.96 3.21
N LEU A 40 1.68 -9.36 2.15
CA LEU A 40 0.41 -8.65 2.19
C LEU A 40 -0.74 -9.62 2.49
N ALA A 41 -1.58 -9.28 3.45
CA ALA A 41 -2.77 -10.08 3.75
C ALA A 41 -3.63 -10.26 2.49
N ALA A 42 -4.01 -11.51 2.19
CA ALA A 42 -4.72 -11.86 0.95
C ALA A 42 -5.96 -10.99 0.67
N PRO A 43 -6.81 -10.61 1.66
CA PRO A 43 -7.95 -9.73 1.41
C PRO A 43 -7.56 -8.35 0.86
N LEU A 44 -6.48 -7.75 1.39
CA LEU A 44 -6.00 -6.44 0.94
C LEU A 44 -5.34 -6.54 -0.43
N LYS A 45 -4.53 -7.58 -0.67
CA LYS A 45 -3.95 -7.85 -1.99
C LYS A 45 -5.03 -7.94 -3.06
N HIS A 46 -6.06 -8.77 -2.82
CA HIS A 46 -7.17 -8.91 -3.76
C HIS A 46 -7.97 -7.61 -3.95
N ALA A 47 -8.16 -6.80 -2.90
CA ALA A 47 -8.86 -5.53 -3.02
C ALA A 47 -8.07 -4.52 -3.90
N LEU A 48 -6.76 -4.42 -3.70
CA LEU A 48 -5.88 -3.58 -4.53
C LEU A 48 -5.84 -4.06 -5.99
N GLU A 49 -5.75 -5.38 -6.21
CA GLU A 49 -5.81 -5.95 -7.56
C GLU A 49 -7.12 -5.65 -8.28
N ARG A 50 -8.28 -5.79 -7.60
CA ARG A 50 -9.58 -5.45 -8.18
C ARG A 50 -9.69 -3.97 -8.52
N ALA A 51 -9.28 -3.09 -7.60
CA ALA A 51 -9.28 -1.66 -7.83
C ALA A 51 -8.40 -1.28 -9.02
N HIS A 52 -7.17 -1.82 -9.08
CA HIS A 52 -6.26 -1.58 -10.19
C HIS A 52 -6.81 -2.09 -11.53
N LYS A 53 -7.36 -3.31 -11.57
CA LYS A 53 -7.97 -3.88 -12.79
C LYS A 53 -9.14 -3.07 -13.32
N ARG A 54 -9.90 -2.40 -12.44
CA ARG A 54 -10.98 -1.47 -12.82
C ARG A 54 -10.46 -0.15 -13.38
N GLY A 55 -9.18 0.17 -13.17
CA GLY A 55 -8.57 1.43 -13.61
C GLY A 55 -8.42 2.48 -12.51
N ALA A 56 -8.63 2.12 -11.24
CA ALA A 56 -8.38 3.05 -10.14
C ALA A 56 -6.88 3.39 -10.03
N LEU A 57 -6.58 4.64 -9.70
CA LEU A 57 -5.22 5.09 -9.44
C LEU A 57 -4.78 4.63 -8.05
N ILE A 58 -3.74 3.81 -7.98
CA ILE A 58 -3.18 3.33 -6.71
C ILE A 58 -1.93 4.14 -6.38
N VAL A 59 -1.92 4.81 -5.23
CA VAL A 59 -0.86 5.73 -4.81
C VAL A 59 -0.26 5.26 -3.49
N GLY A 60 1.06 5.09 -3.47
CA GLY A 60 1.82 4.83 -2.25
C GLY A 60 2.49 6.12 -1.82
N LEU A 61 2.27 6.54 -0.57
CA LEU A 61 2.97 7.67 0.03
C LEU A 61 3.98 7.14 1.04
N CYS A 62 5.21 7.68 1.03
CA CYS A 62 6.23 7.31 2.01
C CYS A 62 6.43 5.78 2.00
N LEU A 63 6.17 5.10 3.12
CA LEU A 63 6.27 3.64 3.23
C LEU A 63 5.10 2.88 2.59
N GLY A 64 4.02 3.56 2.20
CA GLY A 64 2.88 2.93 1.52
C GLY A 64 3.24 2.28 0.20
N THR A 65 4.36 2.66 -0.42
CA THR A 65 4.90 2.00 -1.62
C THR A 65 5.19 0.51 -1.39
N PHE A 66 5.62 0.11 -0.17
CA PHE A 66 5.89 -1.31 0.15
C PHE A 66 4.63 -2.17 0.05
N ALA A 67 3.46 -1.65 0.40
CA ALA A 67 2.20 -2.37 0.25
C ALA A 67 1.86 -2.63 -1.23
N ILE A 68 2.10 -1.64 -2.09
CA ILE A 68 1.83 -1.73 -3.54
C ILE A 68 2.85 -2.66 -4.21
N ALA A 69 4.11 -2.61 -3.76
CA ALA A 69 5.17 -3.52 -4.19
C ALA A 69 4.84 -4.97 -3.80
N ALA A 70 4.45 -5.21 -2.55
CA ALA A 70 4.02 -6.52 -2.06
C ALA A 70 2.75 -7.05 -2.74
N ALA A 71 1.88 -6.15 -3.22
CA ALA A 71 0.74 -6.52 -4.07
C ALA A 71 1.15 -6.94 -5.50
N GLY A 72 2.44 -6.81 -5.86
CA GLY A 72 2.97 -7.11 -7.19
C GLY A 72 2.57 -6.07 -8.25
N LEU A 73 1.99 -4.95 -7.83
CA LEU A 73 1.47 -3.97 -8.78
C LEU A 73 2.57 -3.15 -9.42
N LEU A 74 3.77 -3.05 -8.83
CA LEU A 74 4.87 -2.22 -9.35
C LEU A 74 5.90 -2.98 -10.20
N ALA A 75 5.69 -4.26 -10.48
CA ALA A 75 6.64 -5.09 -11.23
C ALA A 75 7.02 -4.45 -12.58
N GLY A 76 8.32 -4.27 -12.81
CA GLY A 76 8.87 -3.64 -14.02
C GLY A 76 8.59 -2.15 -14.16
N ARG A 77 8.13 -1.48 -13.10
CA ARG A 77 7.82 -0.04 -13.09
C ARG A 77 8.83 0.75 -12.27
N LYS A 78 8.87 2.06 -12.51
CA LYS A 78 9.56 3.02 -11.65
C LYS A 78 8.68 3.38 -10.47
N ALA A 79 9.26 3.42 -9.27
CA ALA A 79 8.57 3.83 -8.06
C ALA A 79 9.53 4.56 -7.12
N THR A 80 9.00 5.28 -6.15
CA THR A 80 9.79 5.89 -5.09
C THR A 80 9.15 5.63 -3.73
N THR A 81 9.91 5.84 -2.66
CA THR A 81 9.48 5.61 -1.28
C THR A 81 10.14 6.65 -0.38
N HIS A 82 9.99 6.51 0.93
CA HIS A 82 10.75 7.33 1.87
C HIS A 82 12.26 7.16 1.61
N TRP A 83 13.00 8.27 1.54
CA TRP A 83 14.43 8.29 1.18
C TRP A 83 15.29 7.34 2.02
N ALA A 84 14.95 7.16 3.30
CA ALA A 84 15.68 6.27 4.21
C ALA A 84 15.50 4.77 3.89
N TYR A 85 14.56 4.42 3.00
CA TYR A 85 14.12 3.05 2.72
C TYR A 85 14.19 2.70 1.23
N THR A 86 14.82 3.51 0.40
CA THR A 86 14.97 3.24 -1.05
C THR A 86 15.74 1.94 -1.29
N ASP A 87 16.87 1.77 -0.59
CA ASP A 87 17.73 0.59 -0.74
C ASP A 87 17.02 -0.69 -0.26
N GLN A 88 16.22 -0.57 0.81
CA GLN A 88 15.42 -1.68 1.31
C GLN A 88 14.30 -2.06 0.33
N LEU A 89 13.61 -1.07 -0.25
CA LEU A 89 12.61 -1.34 -1.29
C LEU A 89 13.23 -2.07 -2.49
N GLN A 90 14.38 -1.60 -2.96
CA GLN A 90 15.09 -2.22 -4.09
C GLN A 90 15.56 -3.65 -3.76
N THR A 91 15.97 -3.91 -2.52
CA THR A 91 16.41 -5.22 -2.05
C THR A 91 15.25 -6.21 -1.98
N LEU A 92 14.11 -5.80 -1.42
CA LEU A 92 12.93 -6.65 -1.25
C LEU A 92 12.18 -6.86 -2.57
N HIS A 93 12.25 -5.90 -3.49
CA HIS A 93 11.57 -5.95 -4.79
C HIS A 93 12.53 -5.60 -5.93
N PRO A 94 13.43 -6.54 -6.32
CA PRO A 94 14.47 -6.29 -7.33
C PRO A 94 13.95 -5.95 -8.74
N ASP A 95 12.68 -6.23 -9.01
CA ASP A 95 11.99 -5.97 -10.28
C ASP A 95 11.40 -4.55 -10.37
N ILE A 96 11.49 -3.75 -9.30
CA ILE A 96 11.12 -2.35 -9.28
C ILE A 96 12.38 -1.51 -9.54
N ALA A 97 12.25 -0.47 -10.38
CA ALA A 97 13.28 0.55 -10.52
C ALA A 97 13.02 1.67 -9.51
N VAL A 98 13.80 1.70 -8.42
CA VAL A 98 13.68 2.69 -7.34
C VAL A 98 14.47 3.96 -7.64
#